data_AF-A0A3P9DCV1-F1
#
_entry.id   AF-A0A3P9DCV1-F1
#
_cell.length_a   1.000
_cell.length_b   1.000
_cell.length_c   1.000
_cell.angle_alpha   90.00
_cell.angle_beta   90.00
_cell.angle_gamma   90.00
#
_symmetry.space_group_name_H-M   'P 1'
#
loop_
_entity.id
_entity.type
_entity.pdbx_description
1 polymer ?
#
loop_
_entity_poly.entity_id
_entity_poly.type
_entity_poly.pdbx_seq_one_letter_code
_entity_poly.pdbx_strand_id
1 'polypeptide(L)'
;MGAVYGKKKAYNIDHQALPKQPHSKASAYASLQQHGSEGVHGKSSPVAVFVPRPDYLEGDEDTDLIKPKKLVNPVKASKSHQELHRELLSSYKRAGVSVEMKPELQRVLESRRRDQLIKQRKEEDEARRKVSPLEAELLKRHKKLEELERQQEHEDLRAPEFVKVKENLRRTSVQGKEEKEV
;
A
#
# COMPACT_ATOMS: atom_id res chain seq x y z
N MET A 1 39.54 35.77 -18.27
CA MET A 1 38.13 35.55 -17.87
C MET A 1 38.04 34.17 -17.23
N GLY A 2 38.17 34.09 -15.90
CA GLY A 2 38.20 32.82 -15.17
C GLY A 2 36.80 32.35 -14.77
N ALA A 3 36.50 31.06 -14.98
CA ALA A 3 35.25 30.44 -14.55
C ALA A 3 35.40 29.92 -13.11
N VAL A 4 34.53 30.37 -12.20
CA VAL A 4 34.52 29.96 -10.79
C VAL A 4 33.44 28.89 -10.60
N TYR A 5 33.86 27.71 -10.16
CA TYR A 5 32.99 26.55 -9.94
C TYR A 5 32.20 26.71 -8.62
N GLY A 6 30.87 26.80 -8.71
CA GLY A 6 29.98 26.86 -7.55
C GLY A 6 29.82 25.51 -6.87
N LYS A 7 30.24 25.43 -5.59
CA LYS A 7 30.02 24.27 -4.71
C LYS A 7 28.52 24.14 -4.40
N LYS A 8 27.87 23.06 -4.85
CA LYS A 8 26.51 22.71 -4.40
C LYS A 8 26.58 22.01 -3.05
N LYS A 9 25.97 22.60 -2.01
CA LYS A 9 25.72 21.95 -0.73
C LYS A 9 24.62 20.90 -0.92
N ALA A 10 24.90 19.64 -0.61
CA ALA A 10 23.88 18.62 -0.46
C ALA A 10 23.28 18.73 0.95
N TYR A 11 21.96 18.90 1.04
CA TYR A 11 21.24 18.82 2.31
C TYR A 11 20.75 17.37 2.48
N ASN A 12 21.21 16.71 3.54
CA ASN A 12 20.76 15.38 3.94
C ASN A 12 19.49 15.57 4.80
N ILE A 13 18.36 15.00 4.39
CA ILE A 13 17.10 15.05 5.12
C ILE A 13 16.88 13.65 5.71
N ASP A 14 17.27 13.50 6.96
CA ASP A 14 16.94 12.32 7.76
C ASP A 14 15.44 12.36 8.11
N HIS A 15 14.68 11.40 7.59
CA HIS A 15 13.27 11.22 7.98
C HIS A 15 13.19 10.42 9.28
N GLN A 16 13.09 11.14 10.39
CA GLN A 16 12.76 10.59 11.70
C GLN A 16 11.28 10.15 11.74
N ALA A 17 11.01 8.87 12.02
CA ALA A 17 9.66 8.33 12.10
C ALA A 17 9.02 8.61 13.48
N LEU A 18 7.79 9.15 13.49
CA LEU A 18 6.99 9.40 14.71
C LEU A 18 5.92 8.32 14.94
N PRO A 19 5.50 8.06 16.20
CA PRO A 19 4.70 6.90 16.57
C PRO A 19 3.19 7.10 16.35
N LYS A 20 2.50 5.97 16.09
CA LYS A 20 1.05 5.88 15.86
C LYS A 20 0.24 6.03 17.16
N GLN A 21 -0.93 6.68 17.10
CA GLN A 21 -1.98 6.61 18.11
C GLN A 21 -3.34 6.23 17.48
N PRO A 22 -4.22 5.51 18.19
CA PRO A 22 -5.47 4.97 17.64
C PRO A 22 -6.66 5.85 18.02
N HIS A 23 -7.49 6.25 17.05
CA HIS A 23 -8.78 6.90 17.35
C HIS A 23 -9.91 6.29 16.52
N SER A 24 -10.84 5.69 17.26
CA SER A 24 -12.14 5.23 16.85
C SER A 24 -12.98 6.37 16.28
N LYS A 25 -13.72 6.12 15.20
CA LYS A 25 -14.81 6.98 14.75
C LYS A 25 -16.05 6.13 14.51
N ALA A 26 -16.93 6.12 15.50
CA ALA A 26 -18.31 5.72 15.34
C ALA A 26 -18.99 6.71 14.37
N SER A 27 -19.66 6.16 13.35
CA SER A 27 -20.33 6.94 12.30
C SER A 27 -21.67 7.48 12.81
N ALA A 28 -21.79 8.80 12.91
CA ALA A 28 -22.98 9.52 13.37
C ALA A 28 -24.18 9.51 12.40
N TYR A 29 -24.11 8.73 11.31
CA TYR A 29 -25.08 8.84 10.20
C TYR A 29 -26.26 7.88 10.28
N ALA A 30 -26.37 7.04 11.33
CA ALA A 30 -27.36 5.97 11.38
C ALA A 30 -28.79 6.40 11.77
N SER A 31 -29.02 7.64 12.25
CA SER A 31 -30.29 8.02 12.89
C SER A 31 -31.34 8.73 12.02
N LEU A 32 -31.10 9.00 10.72
CA LEU A 32 -32.05 9.80 9.91
C LEU A 32 -32.94 8.98 8.95
N GLN A 33 -33.35 7.77 9.33
CA GLN A 33 -34.24 6.97 8.47
C GLN A 33 -35.44 6.38 9.25
N GLN A 34 -36.13 7.23 10.02
CA GLN A 34 -37.45 6.93 10.57
C GLN A 34 -38.39 8.11 10.29
N HIS A 35 -39.68 7.82 10.15
CA HIS A 35 -40.78 8.65 9.61
C HIS A 35 -40.79 8.73 8.07
N GLY A 36 -41.81 8.29 7.36
CA GLY A 36 -43.21 8.09 7.74
C GLY A 36 -44.04 8.52 6.54
N SER A 37 -45.06 7.74 6.25
CA SER A 37 -46.07 7.88 5.22
C SER A 37 -46.89 9.17 5.32
N GLU A 38 -47.72 9.38 4.29
CA GLU A 38 -49.07 9.98 4.32
C GLU A 38 -49.27 11.28 3.52
N GLY A 39 -50.44 11.30 2.88
CA GLY A 39 -51.00 12.38 2.07
C GLY A 39 -51.36 13.62 2.89
N VAL A 40 -51.52 14.79 2.25
CA VAL A 40 -52.80 15.29 1.67
C VAL A 40 -53.56 16.21 2.66
N HIS A 41 -53.75 17.47 2.24
CA HIS A 41 -54.67 18.51 2.75
C HIS A 41 -54.53 18.93 4.24
N GLY A 42 -54.79 20.15 4.69
CA GLY A 42 -55.34 21.39 4.14
C GLY A 42 -55.18 22.49 5.23
N LYS A 43 -55.47 23.74 4.91
CA LYS A 43 -55.60 24.80 5.91
C LYS A 43 -57.07 25.22 5.96
N SER A 44 -57.63 25.16 7.15
CA SER A 44 -58.94 25.69 7.54
C SER A 44 -58.88 27.21 7.69
N SER A 45 -59.95 27.87 7.22
CA SER A 45 -60.32 29.27 7.45
C SER A 45 -60.99 29.44 8.82
N PRO A 46 -61.00 30.65 9.41
CA PRO A 46 -62.30 31.18 9.84
C PRO A 46 -62.51 32.71 9.71
N VAL A 47 -63.73 33.06 9.27
CA VAL A 47 -64.71 34.01 9.87
C VAL A 47 -64.29 35.47 10.09
N ALA A 48 -65.02 36.55 9.76
CA ALA A 48 -66.22 36.85 8.96
C ALA A 48 -66.41 38.39 9.01
N VAL A 49 -67.19 38.92 8.07
CA VAL A 49 -68.06 40.14 8.04
C VAL A 49 -67.95 40.73 6.61
N PHE A 50 -68.62 40.11 5.64
CA PHE A 50 -69.98 40.35 5.13
C PHE A 50 -70.13 41.60 4.25
N VAL A 51 -69.71 41.44 3.00
CA VAL A 51 -70.21 42.12 1.80
C VAL A 51 -71.19 41.12 1.15
N PRO A 52 -72.35 41.50 0.57
CA PRO A 52 -73.17 40.56 -0.18
C PRO A 52 -72.31 39.94 -1.29
N ARG A 53 -71.89 38.67 -1.09
CA ARG A 53 -71.05 37.95 -2.04
C ARG A 53 -71.92 37.73 -3.26
N PRO A 54 -71.56 38.26 -4.43
CA PRO A 54 -72.43 38.15 -5.57
C PRO A 54 -72.63 36.68 -5.97
N ASP A 55 -73.86 36.34 -6.37
CA ASP A 55 -74.36 34.97 -6.64
C ASP A 55 -73.69 34.25 -7.82
N TYR A 56 -72.53 34.72 -8.27
CA TYR A 56 -71.73 34.10 -9.33
C TYR A 56 -70.64 33.17 -8.79
N LEU A 57 -70.44 33.06 -7.47
CA LEU A 57 -69.39 32.24 -6.87
C LEU A 57 -69.93 31.00 -6.12
N GLU A 58 -71.11 30.52 -6.51
CA GLU A 58 -71.67 29.22 -6.09
C GLU A 58 -71.58 28.20 -7.24
N GLY A 59 -70.50 28.31 -8.02
CA GLY A 59 -70.13 27.30 -9.02
C GLY A 59 -68.89 26.58 -8.51
N ASP A 60 -69.10 25.62 -7.62
CA ASP A 60 -68.20 24.49 -7.34
C ASP A 60 -66.70 24.81 -7.46
N GLU A 61 -66.26 25.91 -6.81
CA GLU A 61 -64.92 26.48 -6.98
C GLU A 61 -63.83 25.56 -6.42
N ASP A 62 -64.16 24.35 -5.97
CA ASP A 62 -63.25 23.30 -5.52
C ASP A 62 -63.22 22.06 -6.45
N THR A 63 -64.19 21.86 -7.37
CA THR A 63 -64.13 20.79 -8.39
C THR A 63 -63.47 21.25 -9.69
N ASP A 64 -63.53 22.54 -9.99
CA ASP A 64 -62.83 23.17 -11.12
C ASP A 64 -61.37 23.55 -10.80
N LEU A 65 -60.91 23.37 -9.55
CA LEU A 65 -59.50 23.56 -9.19
C LEU A 65 -58.68 22.41 -9.74
N ILE A 66 -57.91 22.70 -10.79
CA ILE A 66 -56.85 21.82 -11.29
C ILE A 66 -55.86 21.59 -10.15
N LYS A 67 -56.01 20.46 -9.45
CA LYS A 67 -55.02 20.02 -8.46
C LYS A 67 -53.71 19.77 -9.21
N PRO A 68 -52.59 20.41 -8.83
CA PRO A 68 -51.34 20.21 -9.53
C PRO A 68 -50.97 18.74 -9.49
N LYS A 69 -50.97 18.10 -10.67
CA LYS A 69 -50.60 16.69 -10.82
C LYS A 69 -49.13 16.57 -10.45
N LYS A 70 -48.82 15.74 -9.45
CA LYS A 70 -47.43 15.46 -9.09
C LYS A 70 -46.76 14.80 -10.30
N LEU A 71 -45.92 15.56 -11.00
CA LEU A 71 -45.17 15.05 -12.13
C LEU A 71 -44.20 14.00 -11.60
N VAL A 72 -44.26 12.81 -12.19
CA VAL A 72 -43.32 11.75 -11.82
C VAL A 72 -41.97 12.15 -12.36
N ASN A 73 -40.97 12.25 -11.48
CA ASN A 73 -39.61 12.58 -11.88
C ASN A 73 -39.12 11.52 -12.89
N PRO A 74 -38.76 11.88 -14.13
CA PRO A 74 -38.37 10.91 -15.16
C PRO A 74 -37.17 10.04 -14.75
N VAL A 75 -36.25 10.59 -13.94
CA VAL A 75 -35.10 9.87 -13.36
C VAL A 75 -35.55 8.80 -12.36
N LYS A 76 -36.65 9.06 -11.64
CA LYS A 76 -37.24 8.11 -10.69
C LYS A 76 -38.30 7.21 -11.34
N ALA A 77 -38.90 7.61 -12.46
CA ALA A 77 -39.80 6.76 -13.22
C ALA A 77 -39.05 5.63 -13.93
N SER A 78 -37.84 5.91 -14.43
CA SER A 78 -37.02 4.93 -15.16
C SER A 78 -36.30 3.97 -14.20
N LYS A 79 -36.79 2.74 -14.09
CA LYS A 79 -36.14 1.67 -13.31
C LYS A 79 -34.71 1.41 -13.79
N SER A 80 -34.50 1.34 -15.11
CA SER A 80 -33.17 1.12 -15.70
C SER A 80 -32.15 2.17 -15.23
N HIS A 81 -32.54 3.45 -15.22
CA HIS A 81 -31.65 4.52 -14.76
C HIS A 81 -31.31 4.39 -13.27
N GLN A 82 -32.30 4.05 -12.44
CA GLN A 82 -32.06 3.83 -11.01
C GLN A 82 -31.15 2.62 -10.76
N GLU A 83 -31.32 1.54 -11.51
CA GLU A 83 -30.52 0.33 -11.40
C GLU A 83 -29.07 0.57 -11.80
N LEU A 84 -28.85 1.33 -12.88
CA LEU A 84 -27.52 1.78 -13.27
C LEU A 84 -26.88 2.63 -12.15
N HIS A 85 -27.60 3.60 -11.59
CA HIS A 85 -27.09 4.41 -10.50
C HIS A 85 -26.71 3.56 -9.27
N ARG A 86 -27.55 2.58 -8.92
CA ARG A 86 -27.28 1.63 -7.85
C ARG A 86 -26.05 0.79 -8.14
N GLU A 87 -25.88 0.30 -9.36
CA GLU A 87 -24.74 -0.51 -9.77
C GLU A 87 -23.44 0.30 -9.73
N LEU A 88 -23.44 1.52 -10.29
CA LEU A 88 -22.30 2.44 -10.25
C LEU A 88 -21.86 2.77 -8.82
N LEU A 89 -22.82 3.02 -7.92
CA LEU A 89 -22.49 3.21 -6.50
C LEU A 89 -21.99 1.93 -5.84
N SER A 90 -22.53 0.78 -6.23
CA SER A 90 -22.12 -0.51 -5.66
C SER A 90 -20.74 -0.93 -6.14
N SER A 91 -20.39 -0.69 -7.41
CA SER A 91 -19.06 -0.93 -7.95
C SER A 91 -18.06 0.03 -7.32
N TYR A 92 -18.38 1.31 -7.19
CA TYR A 92 -17.53 2.27 -6.49
C TYR A 92 -17.29 1.90 -5.02
N LYS A 93 -18.34 1.49 -4.29
CA LYS A 93 -18.25 1.12 -2.86
C LYS A 93 -17.54 -0.22 -2.64
N ARG A 94 -17.80 -1.23 -3.49
CA ARG A 94 -17.19 -2.57 -3.34
C ARG A 94 -15.80 -2.67 -3.94
N ALA A 95 -15.56 -2.03 -5.07
CA ALA A 95 -14.29 -2.09 -5.79
C ALA A 95 -13.35 -0.91 -5.52
N GLY A 96 -13.83 0.15 -4.85
CA GLY A 96 -13.02 1.31 -4.43
C GLY A 96 -12.26 1.98 -5.58
N VAL A 97 -12.78 3.05 -6.17
CA VAL A 97 -12.04 3.91 -7.15
C VAL A 97 -11.30 3.12 -8.26
N SER A 98 -11.77 1.94 -8.68
CA SER A 98 -11.12 1.26 -9.79
C SER A 98 -12.02 0.20 -10.38
N VAL A 99 -12.70 0.55 -11.47
CA VAL A 99 -13.12 -0.49 -12.42
C VAL A 99 -12.03 -0.74 -13.46
N GLU A 100 -11.14 0.20 -13.83
CA GLU A 100 -10.19 -0.13 -14.92
C GLU A 100 -8.86 0.63 -15.01
N MET A 101 -8.60 1.69 -14.25
CA MET A 101 -7.30 2.35 -14.28
C MET A 101 -6.89 2.72 -12.87
N LYS A 102 -5.82 2.08 -12.36
CA LYS A 102 -5.05 2.70 -11.28
C LYS A 102 -4.73 4.13 -11.73
N PRO A 103 -4.90 5.15 -10.88
CA PRO A 103 -4.57 6.51 -11.27
C PRO A 103 -3.13 6.54 -11.81
N GLU A 104 -2.88 7.34 -12.84
CA GLU A 104 -1.59 7.34 -13.56
C GLU A 104 -0.38 7.41 -12.62
N LEU A 105 -0.48 8.23 -11.57
CA LEU A 105 0.53 8.35 -10.53
C LEU A 105 0.83 7.01 -9.84
N GLN A 106 -0.18 6.23 -9.48
CA GLN A 106 0.02 4.92 -8.85
C GLN A 106 0.70 3.95 -9.82
N ARG A 107 0.31 3.94 -11.10
CA ARG A 107 0.98 3.11 -12.13
C ARG A 107 2.45 3.49 -12.29
N VAL A 108 2.76 4.79 -12.29
CA VAL A 108 4.12 5.31 -12.38
C VAL A 108 4.94 4.93 -11.14
N LEU A 109 4.37 5.08 -9.94
CA LEU A 109 5.05 4.69 -8.69
C LEU A 109 5.30 3.18 -8.61
N GLU A 110 4.33 2.36 -9.02
CA GLU A 110 4.49 0.90 -9.07
C GLU A 110 5.52 0.49 -10.12
N SER A 111 5.50 1.11 -11.30
CA SER A 111 6.51 0.87 -12.34
C SER A 111 7.90 1.25 -11.86
N ARG A 112 8.06 2.44 -11.25
CA ARG A 112 9.33 2.88 -10.66
C ARG A 112 9.84 1.89 -9.59
N ARG A 113 8.94 1.37 -8.74
CA ARG A 113 9.30 0.35 -7.73
C ARG A 113 9.78 -0.94 -8.38
N ARG A 114 9.08 -1.42 -9.42
CA ARG A 114 9.48 -2.62 -10.18
C ARG A 114 10.82 -2.42 -10.86
N ASP A 115 11.03 -1.27 -11.51
CA ASP A 115 12.26 -0.95 -12.23
C ASP A 115 13.46 -0.87 -11.29
N GLN A 116 13.28 -0.32 -10.08
CA GLN A 116 14.32 -0.31 -9.05
C GLN A 116 14.71 -1.73 -8.62
N LEU A 117 13.73 -2.60 -8.38
CA LEU A 117 14.00 -3.98 -8.00
C LEU A 117 14.71 -4.76 -9.11
N ILE A 118 14.27 -4.56 -10.37
CA ILE A 118 14.91 -5.17 -11.54
C ILE A 118 16.35 -4.69 -11.67
N LYS A 119 16.60 -3.39 -11.49
CA LYS A 119 17.94 -2.83 -11.55
C LYS A 119 18.85 -3.42 -10.46
N GLN A 120 18.38 -3.50 -9.22
CA GLN A 120 19.14 -4.12 -8.12
C GLN A 120 19.48 -5.58 -8.41
N ARG A 121 18.50 -6.36 -8.88
CA ARG A 121 18.71 -7.77 -9.24
C ARG A 121 19.71 -7.91 -10.38
N LYS A 122 19.62 -7.05 -11.40
CA LYS A 122 20.54 -7.06 -12.54
C LYS A 122 21.96 -6.71 -12.11
N GLU A 123 22.14 -5.73 -11.21
CA GLU A 123 23.45 -5.39 -10.65
C GLU A 123 24.04 -6.54 -9.83
N GLU A 124 23.23 -7.24 -9.05
CA GLU A 124 23.66 -8.45 -8.33
C GLU A 124 24.06 -9.57 -9.30
N ASP A 125 23.25 -9.85 -10.31
CA ASP A 125 23.54 -10.86 -11.33
C ASP A 125 24.79 -10.49 -12.15
N GLU A 126 24.99 -9.21 -12.47
CA GLU A 126 26.20 -8.72 -13.12
C GLU A 126 27.43 -8.82 -12.20
N ALA A 127 27.31 -8.52 -10.91
CA ALA A 127 28.39 -8.72 -9.94
C ALA A 127 28.75 -10.20 -9.82
N ARG A 128 27.75 -11.08 -9.73
CA ARG A 128 27.93 -12.55 -9.74
C ARG A 128 28.56 -13.05 -11.03
N ARG A 129 28.21 -12.46 -12.18
CA ARG A 129 28.84 -12.79 -13.47
C ARG A 129 30.25 -12.24 -13.62
N LYS A 130 30.56 -11.11 -12.97
CA LYS A 130 31.90 -10.52 -12.92
C LYS A 130 32.83 -11.24 -11.95
N VAL A 131 32.33 -12.12 -11.10
CA VAL A 131 33.18 -13.07 -10.35
C VAL A 131 34.02 -13.81 -11.39
N SER A 132 35.32 -13.56 -11.37
CA SER A 132 36.25 -14.18 -12.32
C SER A 132 36.16 -15.70 -12.17
N PRO A 133 36.27 -16.50 -13.26
CA PRO A 133 36.34 -17.96 -13.14
C PRO A 133 37.38 -18.42 -12.10
N LEU A 134 38.48 -17.68 -11.95
CA LEU A 134 39.50 -17.89 -10.91
C LEU A 134 38.98 -17.58 -9.50
N GLU A 135 38.26 -16.48 -9.33
CA GLU A 135 37.69 -16.06 -8.03
C GLU A 135 36.64 -17.06 -7.53
N ALA A 136 35.81 -17.59 -8.44
CA ALA A 136 34.88 -18.66 -8.13
C ALA A 136 35.61 -19.94 -7.68
N GLU A 137 36.74 -20.28 -8.30
CA GLU A 137 37.56 -21.43 -7.92
C GLU A 137 38.28 -21.22 -6.58
N LEU A 138 38.80 -20.01 -6.32
CA LEU A 138 39.37 -19.65 -5.03
C LEU A 138 38.34 -19.77 -3.90
N LEU A 139 37.11 -19.29 -4.10
CA LEU A 139 36.03 -19.41 -3.13
C LEU A 139 35.69 -20.87 -2.84
N LYS A 140 35.63 -21.72 -3.87
CA LYS A 140 35.43 -23.18 -3.70
C LYS A 140 36.56 -23.82 -2.90
N ARG A 141 37.82 -23.50 -3.23
CA ARG A 141 38.98 -24.01 -2.49
C ARG A 141 38.97 -23.57 -1.04
N HIS A 142 38.66 -22.31 -0.78
CA HIS A 142 38.57 -21.78 0.58
C HIS A 142 37.50 -22.52 1.40
N LYS A 143 36.29 -22.68 0.85
CA LYS A 143 35.22 -23.46 1.50
C LYS A 143 35.63 -24.90 1.79
N LYS A 144 36.35 -25.54 0.86
CA LYS A 144 36.84 -26.91 1.05
C LYS A 144 37.88 -26.99 2.17
N LEU A 145 38.79 -26.01 2.26
CA LEU A 145 39.78 -25.95 3.32
C LEU A 145 39.13 -25.69 4.68
N GLU A 146 38.16 -24.78 4.76
CA GLU A 146 37.38 -24.52 5.99
C GLU A 146 36.66 -25.78 6.49
N GLU A 147 36.07 -26.58 5.58
CA GLU A 147 35.44 -27.85 5.96
C GLU A 147 36.45 -28.87 6.48
N LEU A 148 37.64 -28.96 5.86
CA LEU A 148 38.71 -29.85 6.32
C LEU A 148 39.29 -29.40 7.65
N GLU A 149 39.49 -28.09 7.85
CA GLU A 149 39.95 -27.53 9.11
C GLU A 149 38.96 -27.82 10.23
N ARG A 150 37.65 -27.62 9.99
CA ARG A 150 36.62 -27.98 10.96
C ARG A 150 36.59 -29.47 11.29
N GLN A 151 36.84 -30.34 10.31
CA GLN A 151 36.96 -31.79 10.53
C GLN A 151 38.20 -32.12 11.35
N GLN A 152 39.34 -31.51 11.01
CA GLN A 152 40.61 -31.68 11.72
C GLN A 152 40.51 -31.19 13.16
N GLU A 153 39.94 -30.02 13.42
CA GLU A 153 39.67 -29.52 14.77
C GLU A 153 38.85 -30.53 15.58
N HIS A 154 37.83 -31.12 14.96
CA HIS A 154 37.01 -32.14 15.61
C HIS A 154 37.78 -33.43 15.93
N GLU A 155 38.68 -33.85 15.04
CA GLU A 155 39.58 -34.98 15.25
C GLU A 155 40.63 -34.68 16.33
N ASP A 156 41.21 -33.48 16.31
CA ASP A 156 42.20 -33.01 17.27
C ASP A 156 41.59 -32.91 18.68
N LEU A 157 40.35 -32.42 18.81
CA LEU A 157 39.61 -32.44 20.07
C LEU A 157 39.39 -33.86 20.59
N ARG A 158 39.24 -34.84 19.70
CA ARG A 158 39.04 -36.25 20.05
C ARG A 158 40.34 -37.00 20.30
N ALA A 159 41.47 -36.50 19.80
CA ALA A 159 42.78 -37.14 19.90
C ALA A 159 43.35 -37.05 21.33
N PRO A 160 43.94 -38.13 21.87
CA PRO A 160 44.62 -38.09 23.17
C PRO A 160 45.80 -37.11 23.19
N GLU A 161 46.01 -36.45 24.34
CA GLU A 161 47.03 -35.40 24.52
C GLU A 161 48.46 -35.83 24.13
N PHE A 162 48.86 -37.08 24.39
CA PHE A 162 50.20 -37.55 24.04
C PHE A 162 50.44 -37.59 22.52
N VAL A 163 49.39 -37.75 21.71
CA VAL A 163 49.50 -37.69 20.24
C VAL A 163 49.80 -36.26 19.81
N LYS A 164 49.10 -35.28 20.39
CA LYS A 164 49.32 -33.84 20.13
C LYS A 164 50.73 -33.41 20.53
N VAL A 165 51.17 -33.79 21.74
CA VAL A 165 52.52 -33.47 22.25
C VAL A 165 53.59 -34.08 21.35
N LYS A 166 53.41 -35.33 20.90
CA LYS A 166 54.34 -35.99 19.97
C LYS A 166 54.42 -35.28 18.62
N GLU A 167 53.29 -34.82 18.08
CA GLU A 167 53.29 -34.09 16.83
C GLU A 167 53.96 -32.72 16.96
N ASN A 168 53.67 -31.97 18.02
CA ASN A 168 54.29 -30.68 18.31
C ASN A 168 55.82 -30.82 18.42
N LEU A 169 56.30 -31.85 19.12
CA LEU A 169 57.72 -32.15 19.21
C LEU A 169 58.33 -32.53 17.85
N ARG A 170 57.57 -33.22 16.98
CA ARG A 170 58.02 -33.50 15.61
C ARG A 170 58.15 -32.21 14.80
N ARG A 171 57.14 -31.32 14.85
CA ARG A 171 57.13 -30.04 14.11
C ARG A 171 58.32 -29.16 14.50
N THR A 172 58.60 -29.01 15.79
CA THR A 172 59.75 -28.22 16.27
C THR A 172 61.09 -28.89 15.98
N SER A 173 61.18 -30.22 16.01
CA SER A 173 62.43 -30.93 15.65
C SER A 173 62.85 -30.73 14.19
N VAL A 174 61.89 -30.49 13.28
CA VAL A 174 62.16 -30.24 11.86
C VAL A 174 62.63 -28.79 11.66
N GLN A 175 61.97 -27.82 12.30
CA GLN A 175 62.40 -26.41 12.27
C GLN A 175 63.79 -26.20 12.88
N GLY A 176 64.13 -26.89 13.97
CA GLY A 176 65.47 -26.82 14.57
C GLY A 176 66.61 -27.45 13.75
N LYS A 177 66.28 -28.19 12.67
CA LYS A 177 67.29 -28.69 11.70
C LYS A 177 67.54 -27.68 10.58
N GLU A 178 66.51 -26.96 10.14
CA GLU A 178 66.63 -25.91 9.11
C GLU A 178 67.41 -24.69 9.62
N GLU A 179 67.36 -24.36 10.92
CA GLU A 179 68.13 -23.26 11.52
C GLU A 179 69.63 -23.56 11.75
N LYS A 180 70.07 -24.83 11.64
CA LYS A 180 71.50 -25.22 11.81
C LYS A 180 72.26 -25.38 10.50
N GLU A 181 71.62 -25.12 9.37
CA GLU A 181 72.21 -25.18 8.03
C GLU A 181 72.24 -23.76 7.40
N VAL A 182 72.82 -22.80 8.13
CA VAL A 182 73.23 -21.46 7.65
C VAL A 182 74.57 -21.10 8.25
#